data_AF-A0A357T885-F1
#
_entry.id   AF-A0A357T885-F1
#
_cell.length_a   1.000
_cell.length_b   1.000
_cell.length_c   1.000
_cell.angle_alpha   90.00
_cell.angle_beta   90.00
_cell.angle_gamma   90.00
#
_symmetry.space_group_name_H-M   'P 1'
#
loop_
_entity.id
_entity.type
_entity.pdbx_description
1 polymer ?
#
loop_
_entity_poly.entity_id
_entity_poly.type
_entity_poly.pdbx_seq_one_letter_code
_entity_poly.pdbx_strand_id
1 'polypeptide(L)'
;RKDHKIDETFDKSKPLSMQGLRKEFLDEKNQMMIHESLHFLPGDTIYVEDDVQEVFYDEEADVTYLTFFADDGFHESVGFKGNELSRFGEGTPKRVSFKFQVKGMLPYSDRFQILDYNELYQETGEVPPVEPFLP
;
A
#
# COMPACT_ATOMS: atom_id res chain seq x y z
N ARG A 1 -23.04 14.63 8.24
CA ARG A 1 -22.15 13.51 7.89
C ARG A 1 -22.84 12.25 8.39
N LYS A 2 -23.25 11.34 7.50
CA LYS A 2 -23.74 10.04 7.91
C LYS A 2 -22.54 9.27 8.43
N ASP A 3 -22.61 8.88 9.69
CA ASP A 3 -21.94 7.77 10.36
C ASP A 3 -21.18 6.85 9.38
N HIS A 4 -19.88 7.09 9.19
CA HIS A 4 -19.00 5.98 8.83
C HIS A 4 -18.90 5.16 10.10
N LYS A 5 -19.81 4.19 10.24
CA LYS A 5 -19.66 3.14 11.25
C LYS A 5 -18.40 2.39 10.87
N ILE A 6 -17.34 2.60 11.64
CA ILE A 6 -16.19 1.69 11.69
C ILE A 6 -16.80 0.30 11.89
N ASP A 7 -16.48 -0.63 11.00
CA ASP A 7 -16.86 -2.02 11.21
C ASP A 7 -16.06 -2.54 12.42
N GLU A 8 -16.72 -2.63 13.58
CA GLU A 8 -16.10 -3.10 14.82
C GLU A 8 -15.62 -4.56 14.75
N THR A 9 -15.96 -5.29 13.67
CA THR A 9 -15.48 -6.65 13.42
C THR A 9 -14.16 -6.70 12.65
N PHE A 10 -13.67 -5.56 12.16
CA PHE A 10 -12.40 -5.50 11.43
C PHE A 10 -11.20 -5.74 12.34
N ASP A 11 -10.44 -6.79 12.04
CA ASP A 11 -9.26 -7.20 12.81
C ASP A 11 -8.00 -6.60 12.21
N LYS A 12 -7.54 -5.46 12.77
CA LYS A 12 -6.31 -4.76 12.36
C LYS A 12 -5.03 -5.59 12.48
N SER A 13 -5.06 -6.73 13.19
CA SER A 13 -3.90 -7.61 13.33
C SER A 13 -3.70 -8.53 12.12
N LYS A 14 -4.71 -8.65 11.25
CA LYS A 14 -4.63 -9.48 10.04
C LYS A 14 -4.06 -8.68 8.87
N PRO A 15 -3.20 -9.30 8.04
CA PRO A 15 -2.75 -8.66 6.82
C PRO A 15 -3.89 -8.50 5.82
N LEU A 16 -3.84 -7.41 5.05
CA LEU A 16 -4.73 -7.14 3.93
C LEU A 16 -4.09 -7.63 2.61
N SER A 17 -4.90 -7.91 1.61
CA SER A 17 -4.41 -7.92 0.21
C SER A 17 -4.16 -6.48 -0.26
N MET A 18 -3.49 -6.31 -1.40
CA MET A 18 -3.35 -4.98 -2.02
C MET A 18 -4.70 -4.38 -2.40
N GLN A 19 -5.66 -5.22 -2.82
CA GLN A 19 -7.04 -4.78 -3.03
C GLN A 19 -7.70 -4.33 -1.71
N GLY A 20 -7.44 -5.04 -0.61
CA GLY A 20 -7.90 -4.64 0.72
C GLY A 20 -7.33 -3.28 1.13
N LEU A 21 -6.02 -3.07 0.92
CA LEU A 21 -5.38 -1.78 1.14
C LEU A 21 -6.02 -0.66 0.30
N ARG A 22 -6.27 -0.89 -0.99
CA ARG A 22 -6.96 0.09 -1.85
C ARG A 22 -8.34 0.45 -1.31
N LYS A 23 -9.11 -0.55 -0.87
CA LYS A 23 -10.46 -0.35 -0.30
C LYS A 23 -10.45 0.50 0.97
N GLU A 24 -9.38 0.44 1.76
CA GLU A 24 -9.23 1.34 2.91
C GLU A 24 -9.25 2.81 2.49
N PHE A 25 -8.80 3.14 1.28
CA PHE A 25 -8.74 4.52 0.78
C PHE A 25 -9.71 4.78 -0.38
N LEU A 26 -10.76 3.97 -0.53
CA LEU A 26 -11.76 4.11 -1.60
C LEU A 26 -13.16 4.38 -1.03
N ASP A 27 -13.77 5.50 -1.43
CA ASP A 27 -15.21 5.69 -1.28
C ASP A 27 -15.93 4.87 -2.36
N GLU A 28 -16.33 3.64 -2.02
CA GLU A 28 -16.99 2.71 -2.94
C GLU A 28 -18.28 3.28 -3.55
N LYS A 29 -18.99 4.17 -2.83
CA LYS A 29 -20.24 4.75 -3.34
C LYS A 29 -19.97 5.71 -4.49
N ASN A 30 -18.93 6.53 -4.37
CA ASN A 30 -18.59 7.55 -5.36
C ASN A 30 -17.46 7.11 -6.30
N GLN A 31 -16.84 5.95 -6.07
CA GLN A 31 -15.68 5.44 -6.80
C GLN A 31 -14.51 6.45 -6.81
N MET A 32 -14.27 7.10 -5.67
CA MET A 32 -13.21 8.10 -5.52
C MET A 32 -12.23 7.72 -4.41
N MET A 33 -10.95 8.00 -4.62
CA MET A 33 -9.96 7.87 -3.56
C MET A 33 -10.22 8.92 -2.47
N ILE A 34 -10.10 8.51 -1.21
CA ILE A 34 -10.24 9.35 -0.04
C ILE A 34 -8.92 9.43 0.72
N HIS A 35 -8.74 10.52 1.45
CA HIS A 35 -7.54 10.76 2.26
C HIS A 35 -7.69 10.29 3.70
N GLU A 36 -8.75 9.58 4.05
CA GLU A 36 -8.96 9.04 5.40
C GLU A 36 -9.18 7.55 5.20
N SER A 37 -8.35 6.69 5.82
CA SER A 37 -8.58 5.26 5.73
C SER A 37 -9.82 4.87 6.53
N LEU A 38 -10.52 3.81 6.10
CA LEU A 38 -11.77 3.38 6.73
C LEU A 38 -11.55 2.90 8.17
N HIS A 39 -10.50 2.11 8.40
CA HIS A 39 -10.28 1.45 9.68
C HIS A 39 -9.02 1.91 10.41
N PHE A 40 -8.02 2.46 9.73
CA PHE A 40 -6.73 2.79 10.34
C PHE A 40 -6.61 4.27 10.74
N LEU A 41 -5.83 4.54 11.78
CA LEU A 41 -5.55 5.89 12.26
C LEU A 41 -4.05 6.19 12.14
N PRO A 42 -3.64 7.48 12.10
CA PRO A 42 -2.23 7.83 12.17
C PRO A 42 -1.52 7.15 13.36
N GLY A 43 -0.40 6.51 13.08
CA GLY A 43 0.38 5.69 14.02
C GLY A 43 0.10 4.19 13.91
N ASP A 44 -1.00 3.77 13.29
CA ASP A 44 -1.25 2.36 13.01
C ASP A 44 -0.28 1.83 11.94
N THR A 45 0.02 0.54 12.02
CA THR A 45 0.74 -0.21 10.98
C THR A 45 -0.25 -1.10 10.26
N ILE A 46 -0.27 -1.01 8.93
CA ILE A 46 -1.00 -1.90 8.04
C ILE A 46 -0.03 -2.97 7.57
N TYR A 47 -0.38 -4.23 7.77
CA TYR A 47 0.33 -5.35 7.14
C TYR A 47 -0.39 -5.71 5.85
N VAL A 48 0.38 -5.94 4.80
CA VAL A 48 -0.13 -6.41 3.51
C VAL A 48 0.50 -7.75 3.21
N GLU A 49 -0.29 -8.73 2.81
CA GLU A 49 0.18 -10.02 2.32
C GLU A 49 -0.62 -10.40 1.07
N ASP A 50 0.07 -10.55 -0.05
CA ASP A 50 -0.58 -10.80 -1.33
C ASP A 50 0.33 -11.55 -2.31
N ASP A 51 -0.26 -12.16 -3.34
CA ASP A 51 0.47 -12.83 -4.40
C ASP A 51 0.85 -11.83 -5.49
N VAL A 52 2.15 -11.52 -5.61
CA VAL A 52 2.66 -10.73 -6.74
C VAL A 52 2.40 -11.53 -8.01
N GLN A 53 1.87 -10.89 -9.05
CA GLN A 53 1.57 -11.54 -10.33
C GLN A 53 2.68 -11.30 -11.34
N GLU A 54 3.25 -10.09 -11.35
CA GLU A 54 4.33 -9.70 -12.24
C GLU A 54 5.41 -8.94 -11.47
N VAL A 55 6.66 -9.24 -11.78
CA VAL A 55 7.85 -8.56 -11.28
C VAL A 55 8.66 -8.11 -12.48
N PHE A 56 8.96 -6.82 -12.56
CA PHE A 56 9.76 -6.22 -13.63
C PHE A 56 10.74 -5.22 -13.06
N TYR A 57 11.97 -5.20 -13.59
CA TYR A 57 13.00 -4.23 -13.23
C TYR A 57 13.23 -3.26 -14.39
N ASP A 58 13.04 -1.98 -14.12
CA ASP A 58 13.36 -0.88 -15.02
C ASP A 58 14.79 -0.40 -14.76
N GLU A 59 15.70 -0.72 -15.68
CA GLU A 59 17.11 -0.33 -15.62
C GLU A 59 17.33 1.19 -15.75
N GLU A 60 16.45 1.91 -16.47
CA GLU A 60 16.59 3.35 -16.66
C GLU A 60 16.19 4.11 -15.39
N ALA A 61 15.12 3.65 -14.74
CA ALA A 61 14.64 4.24 -13.49
C ALA A 61 15.36 3.71 -12.23
N ASP A 62 16.09 2.59 -12.34
CA ASP A 62 16.61 1.82 -11.19
C ASP A 62 15.48 1.42 -10.22
N VAL A 63 14.40 0.84 -10.74
CA VAL A 63 13.19 0.48 -9.98
C VAL A 63 12.70 -0.92 -10.31
N THR A 64 12.45 -1.73 -9.28
CA THR A 64 11.69 -2.97 -9.39
C THR A 64 10.21 -2.72 -9.07
N TYR A 65 9.33 -3.03 -10.01
CA TYR A 65 7.88 -2.98 -9.86
C TYR A 65 7.31 -4.35 -9.52
N LEU A 66 6.44 -4.40 -8.52
CA LEU A 66 5.62 -5.55 -8.15
C LEU A 66 4.17 -5.24 -8.47
N THR A 67 3.56 -6.03 -9.34
CA THR A 67 2.16 -5.83 -9.76
C THR A 67 1.27 -6.89 -9.15
N PHE A 68 0.13 -6.44 -8.61
CA PHE A 68 -0.90 -7.23 -7.96
C PHE A 68 -2.20 -7.07 -8.75
N PHE A 69 -2.93 -8.16 -8.95
CA PHE A 69 -4.22 -8.12 -9.64
C PHE A 69 -5.36 -8.22 -8.63
N ALA A 70 -6.29 -7.30 -8.73
CA ALA A 70 -7.53 -7.32 -7.97
C ALA A 70 -8.62 -8.06 -8.75
N ASP A 71 -9.58 -8.63 -8.02
CA ASP A 71 -10.69 -9.40 -8.59
C ASP A 71 -11.59 -8.59 -9.54
N ASP A 72 -11.55 -7.26 -9.44
CA ASP A 72 -12.30 -6.32 -10.29
C ASP A 72 -11.59 -5.99 -11.62
N GLY A 73 -10.45 -6.66 -11.90
CA GLY A 73 -9.63 -6.41 -13.07
C GLY A 73 -8.72 -5.19 -12.96
N PHE A 74 -8.71 -4.50 -11.80
CA PHE A 74 -7.76 -3.45 -11.52
C PHE A 74 -6.39 -4.07 -11.17
N HIS A 75 -5.32 -3.35 -11.52
CA HIS A 75 -3.97 -3.71 -11.11
C HIS A 75 -3.39 -2.62 -10.24
N GLU A 76 -2.76 -3.02 -9.14
CA GLU A 76 -2.00 -2.15 -8.26
C GLU A 76 -0.52 -2.49 -8.45
N SER A 77 0.33 -1.48 -8.57
CA SER A 77 1.78 -1.67 -8.68
C SER A 77 2.50 -0.88 -7.60
N VAL A 78 3.45 -1.52 -6.93
CA VAL A 78 4.35 -0.88 -5.96
C VAL A 78 5.77 -0.94 -6.51
N GLY A 79 6.47 0.19 -6.49
CA GLY A 79 7.85 0.30 -6.97
C GLY A 79 8.84 0.40 -5.82
N PHE A 80 9.96 -0.31 -5.92
CA PHE A 80 11.07 -0.19 -4.98
C PHE A 80 12.36 0.13 -5.71
N LYS A 81 13.17 1.01 -5.13
CA LYS A 81 14.48 1.37 -5.68
C LYS A 81 15.40 0.15 -5.73
N GLY A 82 16.12 0.00 -6.83
CA GLY A 82 17.09 -1.08 -7.05
C GLY A 82 16.52 -2.30 -7.77
N ASN A 83 17.43 -3.20 -8.15
CA ASN A 83 17.09 -4.51 -8.72
C ASN A 83 16.80 -5.54 -7.61
N GLU A 84 15.52 -5.85 -7.43
CA GLU A 84 15.00 -6.80 -6.43
C GLU A 84 14.52 -8.11 -7.05
N LEU A 85 14.88 -8.39 -8.31
CA LEU A 85 14.50 -9.61 -9.02
C LEU A 85 14.95 -10.87 -8.28
N SER A 86 16.12 -10.86 -7.64
CA SER A 86 16.59 -12.00 -6.84
C SER A 86 15.73 -12.25 -5.59
N ARG A 87 15.08 -11.21 -5.06
CA ARG A 87 14.25 -11.29 -3.85
C ARG A 87 12.85 -11.78 -4.16
N PHE A 88 12.24 -11.21 -5.20
CA PHE A 88 10.84 -11.46 -5.54
C PHE A 88 10.64 -12.52 -6.64
N GLY A 89 11.69 -12.80 -7.42
CA GLY A 89 11.66 -13.75 -8.54
C GLY A 89 11.14 -13.10 -9.82
N GLU A 90 11.76 -13.37 -10.96
CA GLU A 90 11.22 -12.97 -12.27
C GLU A 90 10.00 -13.83 -12.63
N GLY A 91 8.91 -13.17 -13.03
CA GLY A 91 7.79 -13.78 -13.77
C GLY A 91 7.03 -14.92 -13.08
N THR A 92 7.29 -15.20 -11.80
CA THR A 92 6.61 -16.27 -11.06
C THR A 92 5.82 -15.68 -9.90
N PRO A 93 4.51 -15.98 -9.78
CA PRO A 93 3.75 -15.46 -8.67
C PRO A 93 4.28 -15.92 -7.32
N LYS A 94 4.46 -14.97 -6.40
CA LYS A 94 5.02 -15.22 -5.08
C LYS A 94 4.25 -14.40 -4.04
N ARG A 95 3.85 -15.08 -2.96
CA ARG A 95 3.31 -14.40 -1.77
C ARG A 95 4.40 -13.55 -1.14
N VAL A 96 4.14 -12.26 -1.01
CA VAL A 96 5.01 -11.28 -0.36
C VAL A 96 4.27 -10.62 0.80
N SER A 97 5.03 -10.14 1.77
CA SER A 97 4.47 -9.42 2.92
C SER A 97 5.16 -8.07 3.06
N PHE A 98 4.37 -7.02 3.26
CA PHE A 98 4.83 -5.67 3.53
C PHE A 98 4.20 -5.11 4.80
N LYS A 99 4.81 -4.08 5.36
CA LYS A 99 4.24 -3.22 6.40
C LYS A 99 4.32 -1.76 5.95
N PHE A 100 3.25 -1.03 6.21
CA PHE A 100 3.15 0.42 5.96
C PHE A 100 2.65 1.12 7.21
N GLN A 101 3.25 2.24 7.57
CA GLN A 101 2.73 3.10 8.64
C GLN A 101 1.74 4.11 8.09
N VAL A 102 0.60 4.27 8.75
CA VAL A 102 -0.32 5.36 8.49
C VAL A 102 0.21 6.62 9.16
N LYS A 103 0.42 7.68 8.39
CA LYS A 103 0.91 8.99 8.83
C LYS A 103 -0.21 10.02 8.69
N GLY A 104 -0.26 10.97 9.62
CA GLY A 104 -1.11 12.15 9.48
C GLY A 104 -0.38 13.20 8.66
N MET A 105 -1.01 13.73 7.60
CA MET A 105 -0.41 14.76 6.75
C MET A 105 -0.38 16.15 7.41
N LEU A 106 -1.21 16.37 8.43
CA LEU A 106 -1.30 17.64 9.13
C LEU A 106 -1.02 17.44 10.63
N PRO A 107 -0.20 18.30 11.25
CA PRO A 107 0.00 18.26 12.69
C PRO A 107 -1.35 18.37 13.42
N TYR A 108 -1.55 17.49 14.41
CA TYR A 108 -2.73 17.49 15.30
C TYR A 108 -4.07 17.20 14.61
N SER A 109 -4.05 16.63 13.40
CA SER A 109 -5.23 16.18 12.67
C SER A 109 -5.12 14.69 12.38
N ASP A 110 -6.17 13.95 12.70
CA ASP A 110 -6.40 12.58 12.23
C ASP A 110 -6.97 12.55 10.80
N ARG A 111 -7.32 13.73 10.28
CA ARG A 111 -7.86 13.97 8.95
C ARG A 111 -6.70 14.19 7.98
N PHE A 112 -6.80 13.59 6.80
CA PHE A 112 -5.74 13.48 5.79
C PHE A 112 -4.58 12.58 6.25
N GLN A 113 -4.57 11.38 5.69
CA GLN A 113 -3.68 10.29 5.99
C GLN A 113 -2.88 9.94 4.73
N ILE A 114 -1.68 9.46 4.93
CA ILE A 114 -0.78 8.99 3.89
C ILE A 114 -0.05 7.75 4.42
N LEU A 115 0.36 6.85 3.54
CA LEU A 115 1.28 5.77 3.92
C LEU A 115 2.69 6.33 3.93
N ASP A 116 3.53 5.89 4.86
CA ASP A 116 4.96 6.22 4.91
C ASP A 116 5.68 6.01 3.56
N TYR A 117 5.30 4.99 2.79
CA TYR A 117 5.75 4.80 1.41
C TYR A 117 5.48 6.03 0.52
N ASN A 118 4.24 6.53 0.55
CA ASN A 118 3.81 7.67 -0.27
C ASN A 118 4.41 8.98 0.24
N GLU A 119 4.58 9.12 1.56
CA GLU A 119 5.27 10.26 2.18
C GLU A 119 6.72 10.34 1.69
N LEU A 120 7.47 9.24 1.76
CA LEU A 120 8.85 9.17 1.28
C LEU A 120 8.95 9.52 -0.22
N TYR A 121 8.05 9.00 -1.04
CA TYR A 121 8.01 9.34 -2.47
C TYR A 121 7.75 10.84 -2.69
N GLN A 122 6.83 11.44 -1.94
CA GLN A 122 6.53 12.88 -2.05
C GLN A 122 7.68 13.77 -1.58
N GLU A 123 8.38 13.38 -0.51
CA GLU A 123 9.48 14.15 0.06
C GLU A 123 10.75 14.09 -0.80
N THR A 124 11.04 12.91 -1.35
CA THR A 124 12.30 12.66 -2.07
C THR A 124 12.18 12.80 -3.59
N GLY A 125 10.97 12.62 -4.13
CA GLY A 125 10.76 12.47 -5.57
C GLY A 125 11.25 11.14 -6.14
N GLU A 126 11.69 10.20 -5.28
CA GLU A 126 12.20 8.89 -5.67
C GLU A 126 11.37 7.77 -5.01
N VAL A 127 11.21 6.64 -5.70
CA VAL A 127 10.62 5.46 -5.05
C VAL A 127 11.54 4.99 -3.91
N PRO A 128 10.99 4.57 -2.77
CA PRO A 128 11.82 4.21 -1.62
C PRO A 128 12.46 2.82 -1.81
N PRO A 129 13.55 2.51 -1.07
CA PRO A 129 14.10 1.14 -1.02
C PRO A 129 13.11 0.21 -0.30
N VAL A 130 13.22 -1.10 -0.54
CA VAL A 130 12.23 -2.07 -0.01
C VAL A 130 12.39 -2.35 1.48
N GLU A 131 13.60 -2.22 2.04
CA GLU A 131 13.95 -2.64 3.40
C GLU A 131 13.03 -2.10 4.50
N PRO A 132 12.62 -0.82 4.53
CA PRO A 132 11.76 -0.29 5.59
C PRO A 132 10.37 -0.94 5.63
N PHE A 133 9.92 -1.48 4.49
CA PHE A 133 8.57 -2.02 4.31
C PHE A 133 8.51 -3.53 4.47
N LEU A 134 9.64 -4.21 4.69
CA LEU A 134 9.64 -5.63 5.03
C LEU A 134 9.26 -5.82 6.51
N PRO A 135 8.52 -6.89 6.88
CA PRO A 135 8.05 -7.14 8.25
C PRO A 135 9.17 -7.12 9.29
#